data_AF-A0A1Q9TLH5-F1
#
_entry.id   AF-A0A1Q9TLH5-F1
#
_cell.length_a   1.000
_cell.length_b   1.000
_cell.length_c   1.000
_cell.angle_alpha   90.00
_cell.angle_beta   90.00
_cell.angle_gamma   90.00
#
_symmetry.space_group_name_H-M   'P 1'
#
loop_
_entity.id
_entity.type
_entity.pdbx_description
1 polymer ?
#
loop_
_entity_poly.entity_id
_entity_poly.type
_entity_poly.pdbx_seq_one_letter_code
_entity_poly.pdbx_strand_id
1 'polypeptide(L)'
;MWLKNIGRDGAIAEPDTEVDDWRSDAPERLHLRAGDILLSSVISGRPKAALVQEADLPAVAVRSLFVLRPAKPLSAEHARLILAFLRSDTVGALAAGSSFQQHLRLSQLKALELPNEDQALSAALADLAAAGQRLGGMAAEAGALAESVFDRSTSLGDARRLIIATGQLTRLRSIAAAQLDDPDFIVRTRYPYPIALRWRNVEAQKSAEGRDDAQANEYAAVLKAAETLLGYSALLTIALAHEAGISCKAIRGFKRKIATGLGGPGFGDWQRILQQIAAAEGMSGLSPEHPLHELAVLLADDDAEVACQSLGTKRNSKAHGREDLPAVTASKLNEAHDSLRFLLNRARFLADLQLLDVTNVVWDRHEQSDTVTFRRLMGDHPVVPTENLCHAGPGRIATNLYLADRDQGLHPLSPFLTCENCEGCATLSLFHADKEQGELLQTSLDHGHFYPYRADERALRAVGLR
;
A
#
# COMPACT_ATOMS: atom_id res chain seq x y z
N MET A 1 -14.97 23.28 -38.61
CA MET A 1 -14.23 22.52 -37.59
C MET A 1 -13.70 23.49 -36.57
N TRP A 2 -13.72 23.11 -35.30
CA TRP A 2 -13.25 23.92 -34.20
C TRP A 2 -11.72 23.90 -34.10
N LEU A 3 -11.12 25.05 -33.80
CA LEU A 3 -9.72 25.12 -33.39
C LEU A 3 -9.63 24.73 -31.92
N LYS A 4 -8.84 23.70 -31.60
CA LYS A 4 -8.70 23.22 -30.22
C LYS A 4 -7.38 23.66 -29.61
N ASN A 5 -7.44 24.12 -28.36
CA ASN A 5 -6.29 24.41 -27.50
C ASN A 5 -6.33 23.53 -26.24
N ILE A 6 -5.20 23.41 -25.54
CA ILE A 6 -5.09 22.68 -24.29
C ILE A 6 -5.23 23.65 -23.12
N GLY A 7 -6.22 23.39 -22.26
CA GLY A 7 -6.48 24.10 -21.01
C GLY A 7 -5.29 24.07 -20.04
N ARG A 8 -5.39 24.81 -18.93
CA ARG A 8 -4.33 24.83 -17.90
C ARG A 8 -4.24 23.49 -17.13
N ASP A 9 -5.35 22.78 -17.07
CA ASP A 9 -5.53 21.46 -16.48
C ASP A 9 -5.12 20.30 -17.42
N GLY A 10 -4.73 20.60 -18.66
CA GLY A 10 -4.39 19.59 -19.66
C GLY A 10 -5.60 18.95 -20.33
N ALA A 11 -6.81 19.47 -20.14
CA ALA A 11 -8.01 19.10 -20.89
C ALA A 11 -8.05 19.83 -22.25
N ILE A 12 -8.75 19.24 -23.21
CA ILE A 12 -9.07 19.93 -24.47
C ILE A 12 -10.19 20.92 -24.15
N ALA A 13 -9.98 22.20 -24.46
CA ALA A 13 -10.98 23.22 -24.18
C ALA A 13 -12.29 22.92 -24.94
N GLU A 14 -13.44 23.06 -24.26
CA GLU A 14 -14.73 23.08 -24.93
C GLU A 14 -14.77 24.22 -25.95
N PRO A 15 -15.44 24.05 -27.10
CA PRO A 15 -15.50 25.09 -28.10
C PRO A 15 -16.31 26.28 -27.57
N ASP A 16 -15.70 27.46 -27.52
CA ASP A 16 -16.38 28.71 -27.21
C ASP A 16 -16.83 29.36 -28.53
N THR A 17 -18.13 29.35 -28.79
CA THR A 17 -18.71 29.91 -30.01
C THR A 17 -18.49 31.42 -30.17
N GLU A 18 -18.13 32.14 -29.11
CA GLU A 18 -17.88 33.59 -29.14
C GLU A 18 -16.41 33.93 -29.45
N VAL A 19 -15.48 33.01 -29.17
CA VAL A 19 -14.03 33.26 -29.21
C VAL A 19 -13.29 32.37 -30.23
N ASP A 20 -13.82 31.18 -30.53
CA ASP A 20 -13.15 30.21 -31.38
C ASP A 20 -13.54 30.34 -32.87
N ASP A 21 -12.53 30.48 -33.73
CA ASP A 21 -12.73 30.56 -35.17
C ASP A 21 -13.16 29.21 -35.77
N TRP A 22 -14.35 29.17 -36.38
CA TRP A 22 -14.77 28.05 -37.21
C TRP A 22 -14.06 28.08 -38.57
N ARG A 23 -13.32 27.00 -38.90
CA ARG A 23 -12.68 26.84 -40.22
C ARG A 23 -13.30 25.72 -41.05
N SER A 24 -13.61 26.02 -42.31
CA SER A 24 -14.14 25.06 -43.30
C SER A 24 -13.14 24.69 -44.40
N ASP A 25 -11.95 25.31 -44.40
CA ASP A 25 -10.93 25.22 -45.46
C ASP A 25 -9.65 24.46 -45.02
N ALA A 26 -9.65 23.86 -43.84
CA ALA A 26 -8.49 23.13 -43.34
C ALA A 26 -8.26 21.84 -44.17
N PRO A 27 -7.03 21.58 -44.65
CA PRO A 27 -6.68 20.33 -45.32
C PRO A 27 -6.92 19.11 -44.42
N GLU A 28 -7.43 18.01 -44.99
CA GLU A 28 -7.74 16.76 -44.27
C GLU A 28 -6.57 16.22 -43.42
N ARG A 29 -5.33 16.43 -43.87
CA ARG A 29 -4.12 16.03 -43.13
C ARG A 29 -3.96 16.73 -41.76
N LEU A 30 -4.67 17.85 -41.53
CA LEU A 30 -4.66 18.60 -40.28
C LEU A 30 -5.86 18.27 -39.38
N HIS A 31 -6.78 17.40 -39.83
CA HIS A 31 -7.91 16.98 -39.02
C HIS A 31 -7.42 16.07 -37.90
N LEU A 32 -7.89 16.38 -36.69
CA LEU A 32 -7.70 15.52 -35.53
C LEU A 32 -8.55 14.26 -35.66
N ARG A 33 -8.06 13.19 -35.04
CA ARG A 33 -8.73 11.90 -34.94
C ARG A 33 -8.77 11.48 -33.48
N ALA A 34 -9.78 10.70 -33.11
CA ALA A 34 -9.79 10.07 -31.80
C ALA A 34 -8.52 9.22 -31.63
N GLY A 35 -7.87 9.35 -30.48
CA GLY A 35 -6.58 8.73 -30.20
C GLY A 35 -5.35 9.57 -30.56
N ASP A 36 -5.51 10.72 -31.23
CA ASP A 36 -4.41 11.67 -31.38
C ASP A 36 -4.02 12.27 -30.02
N ILE A 37 -2.72 12.50 -29.81
CA ILE A 37 -2.20 13.18 -28.62
C ILE A 37 -1.74 14.59 -29.03
N LEU A 38 -2.32 15.60 -28.39
CA LEU A 38 -1.93 17.00 -28.54
C LEU A 38 -0.84 17.33 -27.52
N LEU A 39 0.21 18.02 -27.95
CA LEU A 39 1.29 18.51 -27.08
C LEU A 39 1.58 19.97 -27.38
N SER A 40 1.62 20.83 -26.36
CA SER A 40 1.94 22.24 -26.54
C SER A 40 3.40 22.44 -26.98
N SER A 41 3.60 23.19 -28.07
CA SER A 41 4.94 23.56 -28.53
C SER A 41 5.54 24.73 -27.74
N VAL A 42 4.69 25.47 -27.01
CA VAL A 42 5.10 26.55 -26.10
C VAL A 42 4.90 26.07 -24.67
N ILE A 43 5.95 26.16 -23.87
CA ILE A 43 5.97 25.71 -22.47
C ILE A 43 6.13 26.93 -21.57
N SER A 44 5.14 27.11 -20.70
CA SER A 44 5.11 28.13 -19.65
C SER A 44 4.82 27.42 -18.32
N GLY A 45 5.86 26.88 -17.69
CA GLY A 45 5.74 25.97 -16.54
C GLY A 45 5.76 24.51 -16.98
N ARG A 46 4.81 23.69 -16.52
CA ARG A 46 4.74 22.27 -16.94
C ARG A 46 4.23 22.12 -18.38
N PRO A 47 4.79 21.17 -19.16
CA PRO A 47 4.27 20.87 -20.48
C PRO A 47 2.79 20.45 -20.41
N LYS A 48 2.05 20.79 -21.46
CA LYS A 48 0.63 20.44 -21.58
C LYS A 48 0.43 19.42 -22.68
N ALA A 49 -0.18 18.30 -22.35
CA ALA A 49 -0.56 17.27 -23.31
C ALA A 49 -2.00 16.81 -23.06
N ALA A 50 -2.72 16.43 -24.12
CA ALA A 50 -4.11 15.95 -24.03
C ALA A 50 -4.39 14.86 -25.07
N LEU A 51 -5.27 13.91 -24.74
CA LEU A 51 -5.74 12.87 -25.68
C LEU A 51 -7.06 13.32 -26.30
N VAL A 52 -7.14 13.24 -27.63
CA VAL A 52 -8.36 13.55 -28.39
C VAL A 52 -9.34 12.39 -28.27
N GLN A 53 -10.55 12.68 -27.81
CA GLN A 53 -11.68 11.74 -27.76
C GLN A 53 -12.66 11.98 -28.91
N GLU A 54 -13.58 11.02 -29.14
CA GLU A 54 -14.64 11.18 -30.14
C GLU A 54 -15.52 12.42 -29.87
N ALA A 55 -15.74 12.76 -28.60
CA ALA A 55 -16.51 13.95 -28.20
C ALA A 55 -15.83 15.28 -28.59
N ASP A 56 -14.53 15.28 -28.85
CA ASP A 56 -13.78 16.49 -29.23
C ASP A 56 -13.85 16.80 -30.73
N LEU A 57 -14.42 15.89 -31.53
CA LEU A 57 -14.47 15.96 -32.98
C LEU A 57 -15.77 16.63 -33.48
N PRO A 58 -15.76 17.29 -34.65
CA PRO A 58 -14.64 17.47 -35.58
C PRO A 58 -13.75 18.68 -35.24
N ALA A 59 -12.43 18.48 -35.17
CA ALA A 59 -11.48 19.49 -34.71
C ALA A 59 -10.16 19.54 -35.51
N VAL A 60 -9.49 20.69 -35.44
CA VAL A 60 -8.16 20.96 -36.00
C VAL A 60 -7.26 21.54 -34.91
N ALA A 61 -6.01 21.09 -34.84
CA ALA A 61 -5.03 21.63 -33.90
C ALA A 61 -4.58 23.04 -34.30
N VAL A 62 -4.46 23.93 -33.32
CA VAL A 62 -3.83 25.25 -33.51
C VAL A 62 -2.32 25.12 -33.78
N ARG A 63 -1.71 26.12 -34.42
CA ARG A 63 -0.29 26.10 -34.83
C ARG A 63 0.71 25.92 -33.67
N SER A 64 0.30 26.22 -32.45
CA SER A 64 1.11 26.05 -31.23
C SER A 64 1.03 24.65 -30.62
N LEU A 65 0.43 23.68 -31.32
CA LEU A 65 0.34 22.30 -30.88
C LEU A 65 1.05 21.36 -31.86
N PHE A 66 1.74 20.37 -31.31
CA PHE A 66 2.13 19.17 -32.03
C PHE A 66 1.01 18.14 -31.92
N VAL A 67 0.76 17.45 -33.04
CA VAL A 67 -0.16 16.30 -33.10
C VAL A 67 0.69 15.05 -33.20
N LEU A 68 0.70 14.26 -32.14
CA LEU A 68 1.33 12.95 -32.06
C LEU A 68 0.27 11.90 -32.37
N ARG A 69 0.36 11.27 -33.54
CA ARG A 69 -0.56 10.22 -33.97
C ARG A 69 0.06 8.85 -33.73
N PRO A 70 -0.50 8.01 -32.85
CA PRO A 70 -0.04 6.65 -32.67
C PRO A 70 -0.12 5.85 -33.97
N ALA A 71 0.92 5.08 -34.28
CA ALA A 71 0.91 4.20 -35.45
C ALA A 71 -0.06 3.01 -35.28
N LYS A 72 -0.32 2.63 -34.02
CA LYS A 72 -1.31 1.65 -33.60
C LYS A 72 -2.19 2.27 -32.50
N PRO A 73 -3.46 1.89 -32.39
CA PRO A 73 -4.30 2.31 -31.27
C PRO A 73 -3.62 1.99 -29.94
N LEU A 74 -3.55 2.96 -29.04
CA LEU A 74 -3.01 2.77 -27.70
C LEU A 74 -4.09 2.23 -26.77
N SER A 75 -3.71 1.37 -25.82
CA SER A 75 -4.59 1.03 -24.71
C SER A 75 -4.85 2.29 -23.85
N ALA A 76 -5.96 2.31 -23.12
CA ALA A 76 -6.28 3.44 -22.25
C ALA A 76 -5.24 3.65 -21.13
N GLU A 77 -4.56 2.57 -20.72
CA GLU A 77 -3.49 2.58 -19.72
C GLU A 77 -2.21 3.18 -20.31
N HIS A 78 -1.78 2.71 -21.48
CA HIS A 78 -0.56 3.23 -22.12
C HIS A 78 -0.71 4.69 -22.54
N ALA A 79 -1.89 5.08 -23.01
CA ALA A 79 -2.19 6.48 -23.32
C ALA A 79 -2.05 7.39 -22.09
N ARG A 80 -2.49 6.93 -20.90
CA ARG A 80 -2.31 7.67 -19.64
C ARG A 80 -0.85 7.80 -19.26
N LEU A 81 -0.07 6.72 -19.37
CA LEU A 81 1.37 6.73 -19.09
C LEU A 81 2.11 7.72 -20.02
N ILE A 82 1.82 7.67 -21.32
CA ILE A 82 2.39 8.61 -22.30
C ILE A 82 1.99 10.05 -21.96
N LEU A 83 0.73 10.32 -21.63
CA LEU A 83 0.28 11.66 -21.24
C LEU A 83 0.99 12.15 -19.97
N ALA A 84 1.14 11.30 -18.95
CA ALA A 84 1.85 11.65 -17.72
C ALA A 84 3.32 11.98 -18.00
N PHE A 85 3.99 11.17 -18.82
CA PHE A 85 5.37 11.42 -19.25
C PHE A 85 5.49 12.72 -20.06
N LEU A 86 4.58 12.97 -21.00
CA LEU A 86 4.59 14.18 -21.82
C LEU A 86 4.34 15.45 -21.01
N ARG A 87 3.69 15.35 -19.84
CA ARG A 87 3.46 16.45 -18.89
C ARG A 87 4.57 16.59 -17.84
N SER A 88 5.59 15.72 -17.87
CA SER A 88 6.66 15.70 -16.87
C SER A 88 7.69 16.82 -17.05
N ASP A 89 8.42 17.10 -15.97
CA ASP A 89 9.53 18.05 -15.99
C ASP A 89 10.68 17.56 -16.90
N THR A 90 10.80 16.24 -17.13
CA THR A 90 11.76 15.65 -18.09
C THR A 90 11.50 16.15 -19.51
N VAL A 91 10.25 16.19 -19.95
CA VAL A 91 9.88 16.74 -21.27
C VAL A 91 9.97 18.26 -21.26
N GLY A 92 9.65 18.91 -20.13
CA GLY A 92 9.84 20.35 -19.95
C GLY A 92 11.28 20.79 -20.14
N ALA A 93 12.25 20.02 -19.61
CA ALA A 93 13.68 20.30 -19.72
C ALA A 93 14.22 20.25 -21.16
N LEU A 94 13.48 19.64 -22.09
CA LEU A 94 13.86 19.65 -23.51
C LEU A 94 13.57 20.99 -24.19
N ALA A 95 12.69 21.82 -23.64
CA ALA A 95 12.32 23.08 -24.28
C ALA A 95 13.45 24.11 -24.16
N ALA A 96 13.74 24.79 -25.27
CA ALA A 96 14.79 25.80 -25.35
C ALA A 96 14.18 27.20 -25.49
N GLY A 97 14.74 28.20 -24.80
CA GLY A 97 14.25 29.59 -24.86
C GLY A 97 14.61 30.40 -23.61
N SER A 98 14.05 31.60 -23.51
CA SER A 98 14.17 32.42 -22.30
C SER A 98 13.24 31.90 -21.19
N SER A 99 13.50 32.27 -19.94
CA SER A 99 12.77 31.77 -18.76
C SER A 99 11.25 31.98 -18.80
N PHE A 100 10.74 32.84 -19.68
CA PHE A 100 9.31 33.15 -19.81
C PHE A 100 8.63 32.52 -21.03
N GLN A 101 9.39 32.06 -22.04
CA GLN A 101 8.86 31.38 -23.23
C GLN A 101 9.86 30.33 -23.71
N GLN A 102 9.64 29.10 -23.29
CA GLN A 102 10.40 27.95 -23.78
C GLN A 102 9.64 27.28 -24.91
N HIS A 103 10.37 26.93 -25.98
CA HIS A 103 9.79 26.28 -27.15
C HIS A 103 10.33 24.88 -27.32
N LEU A 104 9.43 23.93 -27.52
CA LEU A 104 9.77 22.57 -27.89
C LEU A 104 9.91 22.48 -29.42
N ARG A 105 11.05 21.99 -29.90
CA ARG A 105 11.31 21.82 -31.34
C ARG A 105 10.99 20.40 -31.78
N LEU A 106 10.54 20.26 -33.03
CA LEU A 106 10.24 18.96 -33.62
C LEU A 106 11.45 18.00 -33.60
N SER A 107 12.68 18.52 -33.74
CA SER A 107 13.89 17.69 -33.67
C SER A 107 14.11 17.07 -32.29
N GLN A 108 13.74 17.76 -31.22
CA GLN A 108 13.83 17.26 -29.84
C GLN A 108 12.77 16.20 -29.58
N LEU A 109 11.55 16.43 -30.09
CA LEU A 109 10.46 15.48 -30.01
C LEU A 109 10.75 14.17 -30.75
N LYS A 110 11.45 14.24 -31.89
CA LYS A 110 11.86 13.05 -32.66
C LYS A 110 12.89 12.17 -31.94
N ALA A 111 13.69 12.76 -31.06
CA ALA A 111 14.68 12.04 -30.26
C ALA A 111 14.13 11.59 -28.90
N LEU A 112 12.87 11.91 -28.59
CA LEU A 112 12.23 11.56 -27.34
C LEU A 112 11.87 10.08 -27.34
N GLU A 113 12.49 9.32 -26.43
CA GLU A 113 12.07 7.96 -26.13
C GLU A 113 10.83 8.00 -25.25
N LEU A 114 9.74 7.39 -25.73
CA LEU A 114 8.51 7.26 -24.97
C LEU A 114 8.60 6.04 -24.03
N PRO A 115 7.96 6.09 -22.85
CA PRO A 115 7.92 4.94 -21.96
C PRO A 115 7.25 3.75 -22.66
N ASN A 116 7.86 2.58 -22.48
CA ASN A 116 7.24 1.30 -22.86
C ASN A 116 5.96 1.08 -22.06
N GLU A 117 5.13 0.15 -22.52
CA GLU A 117 3.97 -0.30 -21.74
C GLU A 117 4.45 -0.88 -20.41
N ASP A 118 3.99 -0.27 -19.31
CA ASP A 118 4.23 -0.70 -17.95
C ASP A 118 2.88 -0.75 -17.25
N GLN A 119 2.34 -1.95 -17.08
CA GLN A 119 0.99 -2.15 -16.56
C GLN A 119 0.89 -1.75 -15.09
N ALA A 120 1.90 -2.04 -14.28
CA ALA A 120 1.91 -1.73 -12.86
C ALA A 120 1.99 -0.21 -12.62
N LEU A 121 2.90 0.47 -13.32
CA LEU A 121 2.96 1.93 -13.25
C LEU A 121 1.68 2.59 -13.78
N SER A 122 1.08 2.04 -14.84
CA SER A 122 -0.18 2.54 -15.38
C SER A 122 -1.35 2.35 -14.41
N ALA A 123 -1.41 1.22 -13.71
CA ALA A 123 -2.41 0.96 -12.66
C ALA A 123 -2.23 1.92 -11.47
N ALA A 124 -0.99 2.10 -10.98
CA ALA A 124 -0.70 3.06 -9.91
C ALA A 124 -1.10 4.51 -10.28
N LEU A 125 -0.82 4.94 -11.52
CA LEU A 125 -1.26 6.23 -12.01
C LEU A 125 -2.78 6.33 -12.13
N ALA A 126 -3.45 5.24 -12.52
CA ALA A 126 -4.91 5.17 -12.57
C ALA A 126 -5.54 5.31 -11.19
N ASP A 127 -5.00 4.63 -10.19
CA ASP A 127 -5.48 4.71 -8.80
C ASP A 127 -5.29 6.10 -8.22
N LEU A 128 -4.15 6.73 -8.48
CA LEU A 128 -3.88 8.11 -8.07
C LEU A 128 -4.84 9.09 -8.75
N ALA A 129 -5.08 8.92 -10.06
CA ALA A 129 -6.04 9.75 -10.79
C ALA A 129 -7.47 9.56 -10.26
N ALA A 130 -7.88 8.33 -9.97
CA ALA A 130 -9.19 8.02 -9.39
C ALA A 130 -9.33 8.61 -7.98
N ALA A 131 -8.28 8.55 -7.15
CA ALA A 131 -8.25 9.21 -5.85
C ALA A 131 -8.39 10.73 -5.99
N GLY A 132 -7.64 11.35 -6.92
CA GLY A 132 -7.74 12.78 -7.22
C GLY A 132 -9.15 13.18 -7.66
N GLN A 133 -9.79 12.40 -8.54
CA GLN A 133 -11.18 12.63 -8.96
C GLN A 133 -12.17 12.55 -7.80
N ARG A 134 -12.04 11.54 -6.92
CA ARG A 134 -12.90 11.42 -5.73
C ARG A 134 -12.74 12.63 -4.81
N LEU A 135 -11.51 13.06 -4.54
CA LEU A 135 -11.24 14.24 -3.71
C LEU A 135 -11.76 15.53 -4.36
N GLY A 136 -11.58 15.69 -5.67
CA GLY A 136 -12.14 16.81 -6.43
C GLY A 136 -13.67 16.85 -6.39
N GLY A 137 -14.32 15.69 -6.55
CA GLY A 137 -15.77 15.55 -6.40
C GLY A 137 -16.25 15.97 -5.01
N MET A 138 -15.58 15.52 -3.95
CA MET A 138 -15.89 15.94 -2.57
C MET A 138 -15.70 17.45 -2.36
N ALA A 139 -14.70 18.06 -2.99
CA ALA A 139 -14.49 19.52 -2.93
C ALA A 139 -15.60 20.28 -3.67
N ALA A 140 -16.01 19.81 -4.85
CA ALA A 140 -17.12 20.38 -5.62
C ALA A 140 -18.46 20.26 -4.87
N GLU A 141 -18.73 19.11 -4.25
CA GLU A 141 -19.90 18.91 -3.37
C GLU A 141 -19.92 19.93 -2.23
N ALA A 142 -18.77 20.15 -1.58
CA ALA A 142 -18.66 21.13 -0.50
C ALA A 142 -18.87 22.57 -0.99
N GLY A 143 -18.33 22.92 -2.16
CA GLY A 143 -18.52 24.23 -2.80
C GLY A 143 -19.99 24.49 -3.16
N ALA A 144 -20.62 23.54 -3.84
CA ALA A 144 -22.04 23.62 -4.20
C ALA A 144 -22.94 23.76 -2.97
N LEU A 145 -22.63 23.02 -1.89
CA LEU A 145 -23.35 23.18 -0.62
C LEU A 145 -23.18 24.60 -0.05
N ALA A 146 -21.98 25.17 -0.09
CA ALA A 146 -21.73 26.53 0.39
C ALA A 146 -22.43 27.61 -0.46
N GLU A 147 -22.54 27.40 -1.78
CA GLU A 147 -23.26 28.31 -2.68
C GLU A 147 -24.79 28.22 -2.50
N SER A 148 -25.34 27.02 -2.29
CA SER A 148 -26.78 26.79 -2.12
C SER A 148 -27.43 27.55 -0.95
N VAL A 149 -26.60 28.02 -0.01
CA VAL A 149 -27.00 28.85 1.14
C VAL A 149 -27.55 30.20 0.71
N PHE A 150 -27.07 30.71 -0.42
CA PHE A 150 -27.41 32.02 -0.95
C PHE A 150 -28.49 31.96 -2.03
N ASP A 151 -29.09 30.78 -2.26
CA ASP A 151 -30.18 30.63 -3.21
C ASP A 151 -31.44 31.37 -2.74
N ARG A 152 -32.02 32.15 -3.66
CA ARG A 152 -33.12 33.11 -3.39
C ARG A 152 -34.41 32.47 -2.86
N SER A 153 -34.54 31.14 -2.92
CA SER A 153 -35.73 30.38 -2.53
C SER A 153 -35.69 29.78 -1.13
N THR A 154 -34.55 29.86 -0.42
CA THR A 154 -34.38 29.17 0.88
C THR A 154 -34.42 30.17 2.03
N SER A 155 -35.22 29.90 3.06
CA SER A 155 -35.19 30.72 4.28
C SER A 155 -33.83 30.55 4.99
N LEU A 156 -33.31 31.61 5.62
CA LEU A 156 -32.03 31.54 6.34
C LEU A 156 -31.99 30.43 7.40
N GLY A 157 -33.14 30.13 8.03
CA GLY A 157 -33.25 29.05 9.01
C GLY A 157 -33.14 27.66 8.39
N ASP A 158 -33.72 27.46 7.20
CA ASP A 158 -33.64 26.21 6.46
C ASP A 158 -32.26 26.00 5.84
N ALA A 159 -31.67 27.06 5.28
CA ALA A 159 -30.30 27.04 4.76
C ALA A 159 -29.31 26.64 5.87
N ARG A 160 -29.43 27.22 7.07
CA ARG A 160 -28.60 26.85 8.22
C ARG A 160 -28.75 25.38 8.62
N ARG A 161 -29.98 24.85 8.68
CA ARG A 161 -30.23 23.44 8.98
C ARG A 161 -29.63 22.51 7.93
N LEU A 162 -29.79 22.86 6.65
CA LEU A 162 -29.24 22.11 5.52
C LEU A 162 -27.71 22.08 5.56
N ILE A 163 -27.02 23.20 5.78
CA ILE A 163 -25.55 23.23 5.91
C ILE A 163 -25.07 22.39 7.09
N ILE A 164 -25.74 22.49 8.24
CA ILE A 164 -25.31 21.75 9.43
C ILE A 164 -25.43 20.26 9.19
N ALA A 165 -26.57 19.79 8.66
CA ALA A 165 -26.86 18.39 8.39
C ALA A 165 -26.03 17.85 7.22
N THR A 166 -26.09 18.49 6.05
CA THR A 166 -25.40 18.05 4.83
C THR A 166 -23.88 18.24 4.94
N GLY A 167 -23.43 19.31 5.59
CA GLY A 167 -22.01 19.58 5.82
C GLY A 167 -21.37 18.72 6.90
N GLN A 168 -22.17 17.97 7.69
CA GLN A 168 -21.63 17.06 8.71
C GLN A 168 -20.80 15.94 8.09
N LEU A 169 -21.30 15.29 7.04
CA LEU A 169 -20.57 14.21 6.37
C LEU A 169 -19.27 14.71 5.76
N THR A 170 -19.27 15.89 5.13
CA THR A 170 -18.06 16.51 4.56
C THR A 170 -17.02 16.80 5.64
N ARG A 171 -17.43 17.33 6.80
CA ARG A 171 -16.51 17.53 7.95
C ARG A 171 -15.94 16.21 8.45
N LEU A 172 -16.77 15.18 8.59
CA LEU A 172 -16.32 13.84 9.04
C LEU A 172 -15.33 13.21 8.05
N ARG A 173 -15.58 13.32 6.73
CA ARG A 173 -14.65 12.88 5.68
C ARG A 173 -13.31 13.60 5.78
N SER A 174 -13.34 14.93 5.95
CA SER A 174 -12.12 15.74 6.11
C SER A 174 -11.33 15.37 7.36
N ILE A 175 -12.01 15.16 8.50
CA ILE A 175 -11.37 14.72 9.74
C ILE A 175 -10.75 13.32 9.56
N ALA A 176 -11.49 12.38 8.97
CA ALA A 176 -10.98 11.03 8.71
C ALA A 176 -9.78 11.03 7.74
N ALA A 177 -9.79 11.89 6.73
CA ALA A 177 -8.66 12.07 5.83
C ALA A 177 -7.44 12.66 6.56
N ALA A 178 -7.63 13.69 7.39
CA ALA A 178 -6.55 14.29 8.18
C ALA A 178 -5.96 13.32 9.22
N GLN A 179 -6.75 12.38 9.74
CA GLN A 179 -6.24 11.31 10.60
C GLN A 179 -5.25 10.39 9.89
N LEU A 180 -5.33 10.25 8.55
CA LEU A 180 -4.36 9.47 7.78
C LEU A 180 -3.01 10.19 7.60
N ASP A 181 -2.88 11.44 8.05
CA ASP A 181 -1.57 12.12 8.14
C ASP A 181 -0.82 11.76 9.44
N ASP A 182 -1.50 11.15 10.41
CA ASP A 182 -0.90 10.64 11.65
C ASP A 182 -0.41 9.19 11.47
N PRO A 183 0.92 8.94 11.53
CA PRO A 183 1.48 7.59 11.41
C PRO A 183 0.90 6.61 12.44
N ASP A 184 0.58 7.07 13.64
CA ASP A 184 0.11 6.22 14.73
C ASP A 184 -1.30 5.72 14.43
N PHE A 185 -2.15 6.61 13.91
CA PHE A 185 -3.47 6.27 13.41
C PHE A 185 -3.41 5.28 12.23
N ILE A 186 -2.49 5.48 11.28
CA ILE A 186 -2.30 4.54 10.16
C ILE A 186 -1.95 3.15 10.69
N VAL A 187 -1.00 3.03 11.62
CA VAL A 187 -0.62 1.73 12.20
C VAL A 187 -1.83 1.07 12.85
N ARG A 188 -2.63 1.81 13.62
CA ARG A 188 -3.80 1.27 14.34
C ARG A 188 -4.94 0.82 13.45
N THR A 189 -5.10 1.41 12.27
CA THR A 189 -6.30 1.20 11.45
C THR A 189 -6.03 0.47 10.15
N ARG A 190 -4.77 0.47 9.69
CA ARG A 190 -4.39 -0.06 8.37
C ARG A 190 -3.36 -1.16 8.42
N TYR A 191 -2.60 -1.35 9.50
CA TYR A 191 -1.62 -2.44 9.54
C TYR A 191 -2.30 -3.77 9.89
N PRO A 192 -1.67 -4.92 9.58
CA PRO A 192 -2.18 -6.22 9.98
C PRO A 192 -2.44 -6.30 11.47
N TYR A 193 -3.53 -6.99 11.85
CA TYR A 193 -4.02 -7.10 13.22
C TYR A 193 -2.94 -7.29 14.31
N PRO A 194 -1.98 -8.23 14.18
CA PRO A 194 -1.03 -8.47 15.27
C PRO A 194 -0.11 -7.27 15.53
N ILE A 195 0.24 -6.51 14.49
CA ILE A 195 1.08 -5.31 14.63
C ILE A 195 0.26 -4.16 15.21
N ALA A 196 -0.93 -3.92 14.65
CA ALA A 196 -1.82 -2.85 15.10
C ALA A 196 -2.21 -3.00 16.58
N LEU A 197 -2.53 -4.22 17.02
CA LEU A 197 -2.84 -4.51 18.42
C LEU A 197 -1.66 -4.23 19.35
N ARG A 198 -0.45 -4.65 18.97
CA ARG A 198 0.76 -4.40 19.78
C ARG A 198 1.10 -2.92 19.87
N TRP A 199 0.91 -2.17 18.79
CA TRP A 199 1.06 -0.72 18.81
C TRP A 199 0.01 -0.04 19.70
N ARG A 200 -1.25 -0.43 19.62
CA ARG A 200 -2.30 0.03 20.56
C ARG A 200 -1.90 -0.22 22.02
N ASN A 201 -1.28 -1.37 22.32
CA ASN A 201 -0.79 -1.66 23.67
C ASN A 201 0.34 -0.71 24.10
N VAL A 202 1.23 -0.31 23.19
CA VAL A 202 2.24 0.72 23.44
C VAL A 202 1.58 2.05 23.82
N GLU A 203 0.62 2.52 23.03
CA GLU A 203 -0.11 3.77 23.31
C GLU A 203 -0.88 3.73 24.62
N ALA A 204 -1.49 2.58 24.94
CA ALA A 204 -2.20 2.38 26.19
C ALA A 204 -1.26 2.47 27.41
N GLN A 205 -0.04 1.94 27.32
CA GLN A 205 0.95 2.08 28.39
C GLN A 205 1.48 3.52 28.49
N LYS A 206 1.73 4.17 27.36
CA LYS A 206 2.13 5.59 27.32
C LYS A 206 1.09 6.50 27.98
N SER A 207 -0.19 6.20 27.81
CA SER A 207 -1.30 6.97 28.40
C SER A 207 -1.50 6.72 29.90
N ALA A 208 -0.81 5.74 30.49
CA ALA A 208 -0.95 5.35 31.89
C ALA A 208 0.04 6.08 32.82
N GLU A 209 0.49 7.29 32.43
CA GLU A 209 1.40 8.14 33.22
C GLU A 209 0.93 8.29 34.68
N GLY A 210 1.87 8.19 35.63
CA GLY A 210 1.60 8.33 37.06
C GLY A 210 1.34 7.02 37.82
N ARG A 211 1.42 5.86 37.18
CA ARG A 211 1.47 4.55 37.86
C ARG A 211 2.91 4.14 38.18
N ASP A 212 3.09 3.42 39.27
CA ASP A 212 4.35 2.71 39.54
C ASP A 212 4.68 1.79 38.34
N ASP A 213 5.95 1.76 37.93
CA ASP A 213 6.47 1.00 36.78
C ASP A 213 5.93 1.35 35.38
N ALA A 214 5.24 2.48 35.19
CA ALA A 214 4.70 2.89 33.89
C ALA A 214 5.74 2.86 32.76
N GLN A 215 6.93 3.43 32.98
CA GLN A 215 8.02 3.44 31.99
C GLN A 215 8.55 2.04 31.67
N ALA A 216 8.63 1.15 32.66
CA ALA A 216 9.12 -0.21 32.46
C ALA A 216 8.11 -1.06 31.67
N ASN A 217 6.81 -0.85 31.90
CA ASN A 217 5.72 -1.48 31.18
C ASN A 217 5.62 -0.97 29.74
N GLU A 218 5.74 0.34 29.53
CA GLU A 218 5.79 0.95 28.19
C GLU A 218 6.99 0.42 27.40
N TYR A 219 8.17 0.41 28.00
CA TYR A 219 9.38 -0.16 27.40
C TYR A 219 9.20 -1.65 27.04
N ALA A 220 8.55 -2.45 27.90
CA ALA A 220 8.22 -3.84 27.58
C ALA A 220 7.26 -3.94 26.39
N ALA A 221 6.27 -3.06 26.30
CA ALA A 221 5.31 -3.03 25.20
C ALA A 221 5.99 -2.68 23.87
N VAL A 222 6.89 -1.70 23.87
CA VAL A 222 7.68 -1.29 22.69
C VAL A 222 8.50 -2.47 22.16
N LEU A 223 9.22 -3.19 23.04
CA LEU A 223 10.02 -4.34 22.62
C LEU A 223 9.17 -5.49 22.08
N LYS A 224 7.99 -5.75 22.68
CA LYS A 224 7.05 -6.76 22.16
C LYS A 224 6.47 -6.37 20.80
N ALA A 225 6.17 -5.09 20.59
CA ALA A 225 5.70 -4.58 19.31
C ALA A 225 6.77 -4.72 18.22
N ALA A 226 8.03 -4.41 18.54
CA ALA A 226 9.16 -4.63 17.64
C ALA A 226 9.35 -6.11 17.28
N GLU A 227 9.33 -7.01 18.27
CA GLU A 227 9.45 -8.46 18.03
C GLU A 227 8.28 -8.99 17.18
N THR A 228 7.07 -8.46 17.38
CA THR A 228 5.88 -8.82 16.58
C THR A 228 5.99 -8.33 15.15
N LEU A 229 6.43 -7.07 14.92
CA LEU A 229 6.65 -6.52 13.58
C LEU A 229 7.64 -7.37 12.79
N LEU A 230 8.80 -7.68 13.39
CA LEU A 230 9.83 -8.48 12.74
C LEU A 230 9.39 -9.93 12.55
N GLY A 231 8.76 -10.53 13.56
CA GLY A 231 8.25 -11.90 13.51
C GLY A 231 7.20 -12.08 12.42
N TYR A 232 6.19 -11.19 12.38
CA TYR A 232 5.18 -11.19 11.33
C TYR A 232 5.81 -11.03 9.94
N SER A 233 6.68 -10.02 9.76
CA SER A 233 7.32 -9.76 8.46
C SER A 233 8.22 -10.93 8.01
N ALA A 234 8.95 -11.55 8.93
CA ALA A 234 9.78 -12.73 8.63
C ALA A 234 8.93 -13.95 8.27
N LEU A 235 7.77 -14.15 8.92
CA LEU A 235 6.86 -15.25 8.60
C LEU A 235 6.21 -15.06 7.23
N LEU A 236 5.81 -13.84 6.87
CA LEU A 236 5.38 -13.52 5.50
C LEU A 236 6.50 -13.82 4.50
N THR A 237 7.72 -13.38 4.81
CA THR A 237 8.91 -13.63 3.97
C THR A 237 9.12 -15.12 3.74
N ILE A 238 9.00 -15.95 4.80
CA ILE A 238 9.15 -17.40 4.68
C ILE A 238 8.04 -18.01 3.83
N ALA A 239 6.79 -17.61 4.02
CA ALA A 239 5.64 -18.14 3.28
C ALA A 239 5.75 -17.81 1.78
N LEU A 240 5.97 -16.54 1.45
CA LEU A 240 6.13 -16.05 0.09
C LEU A 240 7.36 -16.64 -0.60
N ALA A 241 8.49 -16.73 0.10
CA ALA A 241 9.68 -17.38 -0.45
C ALA A 241 9.44 -18.87 -0.70
N HIS A 242 8.70 -19.55 0.18
CA HIS A 242 8.37 -20.96 -0.02
C HIS A 242 7.49 -21.19 -1.25
N GLU A 243 6.45 -20.37 -1.42
CA GLU A 243 5.57 -20.39 -2.59
C GLU A 243 6.35 -20.13 -3.89
N ALA A 244 7.26 -19.15 -3.88
CA ALA A 244 8.11 -18.82 -5.02
C ALA A 244 9.28 -19.79 -5.25
N GLY A 245 9.46 -20.81 -4.40
CA GLY A 245 10.60 -21.73 -4.48
C GLY A 245 11.96 -21.10 -4.12
N ILE A 246 11.96 -19.93 -3.49
CA ILE A 246 13.15 -19.19 -3.06
C ILE A 246 13.57 -19.64 -1.66
N SER A 247 14.88 -19.75 -1.42
CA SER A 247 15.41 -20.12 -0.11
C SER A 247 16.77 -19.47 0.16
N CYS A 248 16.97 -18.96 1.38
CA CYS A 248 18.26 -18.47 1.87
C CYS A 248 18.80 -19.31 3.04
N LYS A 249 19.98 -18.96 3.57
CA LYS A 249 20.58 -19.66 4.72
C LYS A 249 19.74 -19.47 5.99
N ALA A 250 19.23 -18.26 6.25
CA ALA A 250 18.40 -17.97 7.40
C ALA A 250 17.08 -18.77 7.40
N ILE A 251 16.37 -18.86 6.27
CA ILE A 251 15.13 -19.66 6.15
C ILE A 251 15.41 -21.15 6.41
N ARG A 252 16.49 -21.71 5.84
CA ARG A 252 16.89 -23.10 6.12
C ARG A 252 17.29 -23.32 7.58
N GLY A 253 17.91 -22.31 8.20
CA GLY A 253 18.25 -22.31 9.62
C GLY A 253 16.99 -22.35 10.50
N PHE A 254 16.03 -21.47 10.21
CA PHE A 254 14.73 -21.42 10.88
C PHE A 254 13.99 -22.76 10.81
N LYS A 255 13.81 -23.31 9.60
CA LYS A 255 13.13 -24.60 9.39
C LYS A 255 13.77 -25.73 10.19
N ARG A 256 15.11 -25.81 10.13
CA ARG A 256 15.90 -26.79 10.89
C ARG A 256 15.72 -26.62 12.39
N LYS A 257 15.76 -25.39 12.91
CA LYS A 257 15.65 -25.10 14.34
C LYS A 257 14.37 -25.68 14.94
N ILE A 258 13.24 -25.48 14.24
CA ILE A 258 11.93 -26.00 14.62
C ILE A 258 11.90 -27.52 14.46
N ALA A 259 12.37 -28.06 13.32
CA ALA A 259 12.37 -29.51 13.08
C ALA A 259 13.19 -30.29 14.11
N THR A 260 14.41 -29.83 14.45
CA THR A 260 15.36 -30.59 15.28
C THR A 260 15.23 -30.35 16.78
N GLY A 261 14.36 -29.46 17.25
CA GLY A 261 14.22 -29.24 18.69
C GLY A 261 15.28 -28.36 19.34
N LEU A 262 16.01 -27.56 18.57
CA LEU A 262 17.07 -26.67 19.09
C LEU A 262 16.54 -25.37 19.70
N GLY A 263 15.21 -25.24 19.84
CA GLY A 263 14.51 -24.11 20.44
C GLY A 263 13.68 -23.30 19.43
N GLY A 264 12.83 -22.45 19.97
CA GLY A 264 11.92 -21.58 19.25
C GLY A 264 12.59 -20.48 18.44
N PRO A 265 11.94 -19.96 17.38
CA PRO A 265 12.44 -18.77 16.72
C PRO A 265 12.37 -17.56 17.67
N GLY A 266 13.36 -16.68 17.59
CA GLY A 266 13.39 -15.44 18.36
C GLY A 266 13.78 -14.23 17.53
N PHE A 267 13.89 -13.07 18.17
CA PHE A 267 14.25 -11.80 17.54
C PHE A 267 15.40 -11.89 16.51
N GLY A 268 16.51 -12.55 16.88
CA GLY A 268 17.66 -12.70 15.98
C GLY A 268 17.44 -13.66 14.80
N ASP A 269 16.47 -14.57 14.87
CA ASP A 269 16.05 -15.37 13.71
C ASP A 269 15.27 -14.51 12.71
N TRP A 270 14.33 -13.70 13.21
CA TRP A 270 13.52 -12.78 12.42
C TRP A 270 14.38 -11.75 11.67
N GLN A 271 15.29 -11.09 12.39
CA GLN A 271 16.23 -10.15 11.79
C GLN A 271 17.04 -10.79 10.65
N ARG A 272 17.62 -11.98 10.89
CA ARG A 272 18.46 -12.66 9.89
C ARG A 272 17.69 -13.08 8.63
N ILE A 273 16.41 -13.46 8.76
CA ILE A 273 15.58 -13.79 7.60
C ILE A 273 15.39 -12.55 6.73
N LEU A 274 15.00 -11.44 7.34
CA LEU A 274 14.73 -10.18 6.65
C LEU A 274 15.99 -9.57 6.01
N GLN A 275 17.15 -9.70 6.67
CA GLN A 275 18.43 -9.23 6.11
C GLN A 275 18.94 -10.08 4.93
N GLN A 276 18.66 -11.38 4.92
CA GLN A 276 19.24 -12.29 3.91
C GLN A 276 18.36 -12.49 2.68
N ILE A 277 17.05 -12.21 2.75
CA ILE A 277 16.15 -12.52 1.64
C ILE A 277 16.47 -11.71 0.39
N ALA A 278 16.89 -10.45 0.53
CA ALA A 278 17.23 -9.58 -0.61
C ALA A 278 18.33 -10.17 -1.51
N ALA A 279 19.27 -10.92 -0.92
CA ALA A 279 20.39 -11.55 -1.62
C ALA A 279 20.12 -13.01 -2.01
N ALA A 280 18.88 -13.51 -1.86
CA ALA A 280 18.54 -14.89 -2.18
C ALA A 280 18.50 -15.11 -3.70
N GLU A 281 18.99 -16.27 -4.13
CA GLU A 281 18.87 -16.72 -5.51
C GLU A 281 17.39 -16.87 -5.91
N GLY A 282 17.02 -16.35 -7.08
CA GLY A 282 15.64 -16.34 -7.58
C GLY A 282 14.88 -15.03 -7.34
N MET A 283 15.34 -14.15 -6.46
CA MET A 283 14.67 -12.85 -6.20
C MET A 283 14.51 -11.99 -7.46
N SER A 284 15.51 -11.98 -8.34
CA SER A 284 15.46 -11.20 -9.59
C SER A 284 14.50 -11.78 -10.65
N GLY A 285 14.00 -13.00 -10.45
CA GLY A 285 13.06 -13.66 -11.35
C GLY A 285 11.60 -13.42 -10.99
N LEU A 286 11.33 -12.75 -9.86
CA LEU A 286 9.99 -12.39 -9.44
C LEU A 286 9.45 -11.20 -10.24
N SER A 287 8.12 -11.09 -10.29
CA SER A 287 7.47 -9.87 -10.74
C SER A 287 7.93 -8.69 -9.87
N PRO A 288 8.20 -7.50 -10.43
CA PRO A 288 8.56 -6.31 -9.65
C PRO A 288 7.55 -5.97 -8.54
N GLU A 289 6.28 -6.30 -8.75
CA GLU A 289 5.18 -6.06 -7.79
C GLU A 289 5.05 -7.13 -6.70
N HIS A 290 5.86 -8.20 -6.76
CA HIS A 290 5.76 -9.29 -5.80
C HIS A 290 6.10 -8.78 -4.38
N PRO A 291 5.25 -9.02 -3.35
CA PRO A 291 5.41 -8.44 -2.01
C PRO A 291 6.75 -8.73 -1.31
N LEU A 292 7.44 -9.79 -1.74
CA LEU A 292 8.76 -10.15 -1.23
C LEU A 292 9.82 -9.07 -1.48
N HIS A 293 9.67 -8.22 -2.50
CA HIS A 293 10.58 -7.09 -2.75
C HIS A 293 10.50 -6.04 -1.64
N GLU A 294 9.31 -5.71 -1.16
CA GLU A 294 9.12 -4.73 -0.08
C GLU A 294 9.62 -5.27 1.27
N LEU A 295 9.39 -6.57 1.53
CA LEU A 295 9.96 -7.26 2.69
C LEU A 295 11.50 -7.30 2.65
N ALA A 296 12.08 -7.47 1.47
CA ALA A 296 13.52 -7.51 1.26
C ALA A 296 14.20 -6.16 1.54
N VAL A 297 13.51 -5.03 1.29
CA VAL A 297 14.06 -3.69 1.55
C VAL A 297 13.81 -3.19 2.98
N LEU A 298 13.00 -3.89 3.78
CA LEU A 298 12.64 -3.47 5.14
C LEU A 298 13.86 -3.19 6.01
N LEU A 299 14.88 -4.06 5.95
CA LEU A 299 16.15 -3.96 6.70
C LEU A 299 17.38 -3.85 5.79
N ALA A 300 17.23 -3.29 4.58
CA ALA A 300 18.31 -3.27 3.59
C ALA A 300 19.31 -2.10 3.74
N ASP A 301 18.98 -1.04 4.47
CA ASP A 301 19.89 0.08 4.72
C ASP A 301 20.45 0.08 6.15
N ASP A 302 21.58 0.77 6.30
CA ASP A 302 22.34 0.83 7.55
C ASP A 302 21.51 1.40 8.71
N ASP A 303 20.65 2.39 8.45
CA ASP A 303 19.80 3.01 9.48
C ASP A 303 18.75 2.02 10.02
N ALA A 304 18.12 1.24 9.13
CA ALA A 304 17.18 0.19 9.52
C ALA A 304 17.88 -0.94 10.28
N GLU A 305 19.08 -1.33 9.86
CA GLU A 305 19.87 -2.31 10.59
C GLU A 305 20.24 -1.81 11.98
N VAL A 306 20.67 -0.55 12.12
CA VAL A 306 21.00 0.07 13.41
C VAL A 306 19.78 0.12 14.33
N ALA A 307 18.62 0.57 13.83
CA ALA A 307 17.38 0.61 14.62
C ALA A 307 16.95 -0.79 15.09
N CYS A 308 16.98 -1.78 14.19
CA CYS A 308 16.67 -3.18 14.51
C CYS A 308 17.66 -3.76 15.53
N GLN A 309 18.96 -3.51 15.35
CA GLN A 309 20.00 -3.99 16.26
C GLN A 309 19.91 -3.33 17.64
N SER A 310 19.55 -2.05 17.70
CA SER A 310 19.32 -1.33 18.96
C SER A 310 18.17 -1.96 19.75
N LEU A 311 17.04 -2.23 19.11
CA LEU A 311 15.89 -2.92 19.71
C LEU A 311 16.23 -4.36 20.13
N GLY A 312 16.96 -5.10 19.29
CA GLY A 312 17.39 -6.46 19.60
C GLY A 312 18.32 -6.54 20.81
N THR A 313 19.26 -5.60 20.92
CA THR A 313 20.17 -5.48 22.08
C THR A 313 19.37 -5.19 23.35
N LYS A 314 18.45 -4.22 23.28
CA LYS A 314 17.54 -3.84 24.36
C LYS A 314 16.66 -5.01 24.84
N ARG A 315 16.10 -5.79 23.91
CA ARG A 315 15.31 -6.99 24.19
C ARG A 315 16.14 -8.08 24.85
N ASN A 316 17.33 -8.37 24.34
CA ASN A 316 18.20 -9.41 24.89
C ASN A 316 18.73 -9.05 26.28
N SER A 317 19.09 -7.79 26.52
CA SER A 317 19.49 -7.34 27.87
C SER A 317 18.38 -7.54 28.89
N LYS A 318 17.12 -7.20 28.53
CA LYS A 318 15.95 -7.45 29.38
C LYS A 318 15.72 -8.94 29.63
N ALA A 319 15.76 -9.76 28.58
CA ALA A 319 15.57 -11.21 28.69
C ALA A 319 16.64 -11.89 29.58
N HIS A 320 17.84 -11.34 29.66
CA HIS A 320 18.93 -11.85 30.50
C HIS A 320 19.05 -11.16 31.88
N GLY A 321 18.10 -10.28 32.25
CA GLY A 321 18.13 -9.58 33.53
C GLY A 321 19.32 -8.62 33.70
N ARG A 322 19.90 -8.15 32.60
CA ARG A 322 21.05 -7.22 32.59
C ARG A 322 20.56 -5.78 32.52
N GLU A 323 19.89 -5.31 33.56
CA GLU A 323 19.35 -3.94 33.65
C GLU A 323 19.96 -3.19 34.86
N ASP A 324 20.54 -2.02 34.61
CA ASP A 324 21.01 -1.09 35.65
C ASP A 324 19.82 -0.40 36.33
N LEU A 325 19.94 0.01 37.61
CA LEU A 325 18.87 0.73 38.32
C LEU A 325 18.98 2.27 38.13
N PRO A 326 17.88 2.98 37.78
CA PRO A 326 16.56 2.47 37.43
C PRO A 326 16.57 1.71 36.09
N ALA A 327 15.86 0.57 36.04
CA ALA A 327 15.86 -0.41 34.94
C ALA A 327 15.66 0.18 33.54
N VAL A 328 14.87 1.26 33.48
CA VAL A 328 14.54 1.98 32.25
C VAL A 328 14.63 3.48 32.51
N THR A 329 15.54 4.17 31.82
CA THR A 329 15.61 5.64 31.79
C THR A 329 14.72 6.18 30.68
N ALA A 330 14.26 7.43 30.80
CA ALA A 330 13.47 8.10 29.76
C ALA A 330 14.19 8.13 28.41
N SER A 331 15.52 8.30 28.41
CA SER A 331 16.35 8.26 27.20
C SER A 331 16.30 6.89 26.51
N LYS A 332 16.47 5.80 27.28
CA LYS A 332 16.42 4.42 26.77
C LYS A 332 15.04 4.07 26.20
N LEU A 333 13.98 4.58 26.82
CA LEU A 333 12.60 4.42 26.35
C LEU A 333 12.36 5.20 25.04
N ASN A 334 12.78 6.47 24.98
CA ASN A 334 12.65 7.30 23.77
C ASN A 334 13.42 6.69 22.59
N GLU A 335 14.66 6.22 22.82
CA GLU A 335 15.45 5.56 21.77
C GLU A 335 14.78 4.29 21.23
N ALA A 336 14.12 3.52 22.11
CA ALA A 336 13.36 2.34 21.71
C ALA A 336 12.11 2.73 20.91
N HIS A 337 11.40 3.79 21.31
CA HIS A 337 10.28 4.33 20.55
C HIS A 337 10.69 4.81 19.16
N ASP A 338 11.74 5.63 19.09
CA ASP A 338 12.22 6.18 17.82
C ASP A 338 12.63 5.05 16.86
N SER A 339 13.34 4.05 17.37
CA SER A 339 13.71 2.86 16.59
C SER A 339 12.47 2.09 16.11
N LEU A 340 11.47 1.88 16.97
CA LEU A 340 10.24 1.18 16.60
C LEU A 340 9.43 1.98 15.56
N ARG A 341 9.23 3.29 15.77
CA ARG A 341 8.52 4.17 14.84
C ARG A 341 9.21 4.21 13.48
N PHE A 342 10.54 4.26 13.47
CA PHE A 342 11.33 4.19 12.24
C PHE A 342 11.02 2.91 11.46
N LEU A 343 11.08 1.74 12.12
CA LEU A 343 10.78 0.46 11.48
C LEU A 343 9.31 0.33 11.04
N LEU A 344 8.36 0.83 11.84
CA LEU A 344 6.94 0.88 11.47
C LEU A 344 6.76 1.71 10.20
N ASN A 345 7.32 2.92 10.14
CA ASN A 345 7.24 3.79 8.96
C ASN A 345 7.80 3.13 7.71
N ARG A 346 8.92 2.39 7.82
CA ARG A 346 9.46 1.60 6.70
C ARG A 346 8.54 0.45 6.29
N ALA A 347 7.85 -0.15 7.24
CA ALA A 347 6.87 -1.20 7.02
C ALA A 347 5.50 -0.68 6.56
N ARG A 348 5.38 0.58 6.11
CA ARG A 348 4.10 1.17 5.67
C ARG A 348 3.44 0.41 4.53
N PHE A 349 4.22 -0.28 3.70
CA PHE A 349 3.68 -1.15 2.64
C PHE A 349 2.78 -2.27 3.18
N LEU A 350 2.95 -2.69 4.44
CA LEU A 350 2.05 -3.66 5.07
C LEU A 350 0.59 -3.16 5.18
N ALA A 351 0.36 -1.85 5.05
CA ALA A 351 -0.98 -1.28 4.98
C ALA A 351 -1.71 -1.60 3.67
N ASP A 352 -0.97 -1.95 2.61
CA ASP A 352 -1.50 -2.31 1.30
C ASP A 352 -1.65 -3.84 1.14
N LEU A 353 -0.94 -4.63 1.96
CA LEU A 353 -1.00 -6.08 1.95
C LEU A 353 -2.05 -6.59 2.93
N GLN A 354 -3.20 -7.03 2.42
CA GLN A 354 -4.34 -7.37 3.27
C GLN A 354 -4.21 -8.79 3.82
N LEU A 355 -4.33 -8.91 5.14
CA LEU A 355 -4.39 -10.19 5.81
C LEU A 355 -5.84 -10.72 5.79
N LEU A 356 -6.07 -11.82 5.07
CA LEU A 356 -7.39 -12.39 4.86
C LEU A 356 -7.49 -13.76 5.51
N ASP A 357 -8.41 -13.91 6.45
CA ASP A 357 -8.81 -15.21 6.97
C ASP A 357 -10.01 -15.75 6.19
N VAL A 358 -9.77 -16.72 5.31
CA VAL A 358 -10.79 -17.32 4.45
C VAL A 358 -11.56 -18.37 5.24
N THR A 359 -12.83 -18.08 5.50
CA THR A 359 -13.69 -18.91 6.37
C THR A 359 -14.56 -19.88 5.58
N ASN A 360 -14.89 -19.56 4.33
CA ASN A 360 -15.69 -20.42 3.47
C ASN A 360 -15.36 -20.20 1.99
N VAL A 361 -15.39 -21.28 1.21
CA VAL A 361 -15.15 -21.26 -0.24
C VAL A 361 -16.23 -22.09 -0.91
N VAL A 362 -17.00 -21.46 -1.80
CA VAL A 362 -18.06 -22.11 -2.58
C VAL A 362 -17.70 -22.01 -4.06
N TRP A 363 -17.63 -23.14 -4.73
CA TRP A 363 -17.34 -23.16 -6.16
C TRP A 363 -18.60 -23.04 -6.99
N ASP A 364 -18.60 -22.03 -7.85
CA ASP A 364 -19.61 -21.87 -8.88
C ASP A 364 -19.15 -22.57 -10.17
N ARG A 365 -19.88 -23.62 -10.56
CA ARG A 365 -19.59 -24.38 -11.78
C ARG A 365 -19.95 -23.61 -13.06
N HIS A 366 -20.90 -22.68 -12.99
CA HIS A 366 -21.36 -21.89 -14.13
C HIS A 366 -20.39 -20.76 -14.43
N GLU A 367 -19.96 -20.04 -13.39
CA GLU A 367 -18.99 -18.94 -13.53
C GLU A 367 -17.53 -19.43 -13.56
N GLN A 368 -17.28 -20.70 -13.24
CA GLN A 368 -15.95 -21.28 -13.09
C GLN A 368 -15.07 -20.46 -12.14
N SER A 369 -15.66 -20.04 -11.02
CA SER A 369 -15.04 -19.18 -10.03
C SER A 369 -15.33 -19.67 -8.61
N ASP A 370 -14.42 -19.38 -7.68
CA ASP A 370 -14.65 -19.56 -6.26
C ASP A 370 -15.30 -18.29 -5.69
N THR A 371 -16.47 -18.40 -5.07
CA THR A 371 -16.99 -17.39 -4.15
C THR A 371 -16.36 -17.60 -2.79
N VAL A 372 -15.54 -16.64 -2.37
CA VAL A 372 -14.74 -16.71 -1.16
C VAL A 372 -15.32 -15.78 -0.11
N THR A 373 -15.66 -16.34 1.05
CA THR A 373 -16.06 -15.57 2.23
C THR A 373 -14.86 -15.45 3.16
N PHE A 374 -14.55 -14.23 3.59
CA PHE A 374 -13.35 -13.96 4.38
C PHE A 374 -13.56 -12.86 5.42
N ARG A 375 -12.64 -12.83 6.39
CA ARG A 375 -12.47 -11.78 7.39
C ARG A 375 -11.18 -11.02 7.09
N ARG A 376 -11.26 -9.70 6.89
CA ARG A 376 -10.07 -8.85 6.68
C ARG A 376 -9.46 -8.47 8.03
N LEU A 377 -8.37 -9.10 8.43
CA LEU A 377 -7.70 -8.94 9.73
C LEU A 377 -6.74 -7.74 9.74
N MET A 378 -7.28 -6.54 9.56
CA MET A 378 -6.53 -5.28 9.54
C MET A 378 -7.01 -4.34 10.65
N GLY A 379 -6.08 -3.55 11.20
CA GLY A 379 -6.31 -2.65 12.33
C GLY A 379 -6.30 -3.35 13.69
N ASP A 380 -6.45 -2.59 14.77
CA ASP A 380 -6.23 -3.04 16.15
C ASP A 380 -7.39 -3.84 16.78
N HIS A 381 -8.43 -4.15 15.99
CA HIS A 381 -9.66 -4.77 16.47
C HIS A 381 -9.92 -6.14 15.81
N PRO A 382 -10.15 -7.21 16.60
CA PRO A 382 -10.36 -8.56 16.05
C PRO A 382 -11.77 -8.78 15.47
N VAL A 383 -12.73 -7.90 15.81
CA VAL A 383 -14.09 -7.94 15.25
C VAL A 383 -14.10 -7.20 13.93
N VAL A 384 -14.13 -7.96 12.84
CA VAL A 384 -14.12 -7.44 11.47
C VAL A 384 -15.33 -7.98 10.71
N PRO A 385 -15.92 -7.20 9.78
CA PRO A 385 -17.03 -7.68 8.97
C PRO A 385 -16.60 -8.86 8.11
N THR A 386 -17.57 -9.71 7.78
CA THR A 386 -17.38 -10.76 6.80
C THR A 386 -17.67 -10.19 5.42
N GLU A 387 -16.71 -10.35 4.51
CA GLU A 387 -16.77 -9.87 3.13
C GLU A 387 -16.76 -11.07 2.17
N ASN A 388 -17.19 -10.84 0.92
CA ASN A 388 -17.13 -11.83 -0.15
C ASN A 388 -16.32 -11.29 -1.33
N LEU A 389 -15.54 -12.15 -1.97
CA LEU A 389 -14.91 -11.88 -3.26
C LEU A 389 -15.15 -13.05 -4.22
N CYS A 390 -15.19 -12.76 -5.52
CA CYS A 390 -15.15 -13.79 -6.56
C CYS A 390 -13.71 -13.94 -7.02
N HIS A 391 -13.18 -15.16 -6.96
CA HIS A 391 -11.85 -15.49 -7.44
C HIS A 391 -11.94 -16.35 -8.70
N ALA A 392 -11.44 -15.80 -9.80
CA ALA A 392 -11.26 -16.49 -11.07
C ALA A 392 -9.76 -16.68 -11.31
N GLY A 393 -9.16 -17.68 -10.69
CA GLY A 393 -7.73 -17.96 -10.78
C GLY A 393 -7.41 -19.44 -11.03
N PRO A 394 -6.16 -19.76 -11.38
CA PRO A 394 -5.74 -21.13 -11.61
C PRO A 394 -5.64 -21.89 -10.29
N GLY A 395 -6.65 -22.70 -9.99
CA GLY A 395 -6.68 -23.55 -8.80
C GLY A 395 -7.83 -23.24 -7.86
N ARG A 396 -8.07 -24.13 -6.90
CA ARG A 396 -9.11 -23.98 -5.89
C ARG A 396 -8.53 -23.32 -4.64
N ILE A 397 -9.23 -22.34 -4.09
CA ILE A 397 -8.88 -21.74 -2.80
C ILE A 397 -9.30 -22.69 -1.67
N ALA A 398 -8.50 -22.74 -0.61
CA ALA A 398 -8.80 -23.47 0.61
C ALA A 398 -9.21 -22.50 1.73
N THR A 399 -9.90 -23.01 2.75
CA THR A 399 -10.17 -22.24 3.97
C THR A 399 -8.90 -22.13 4.81
N ASN A 400 -8.13 -21.07 4.57
CA ASN A 400 -6.81 -20.81 5.15
C ASN A 400 -6.60 -19.31 5.35
N LEU A 401 -5.47 -18.98 5.98
CA LEU A 401 -4.97 -17.61 6.07
C LEU A 401 -4.20 -17.26 4.78
N TYR A 402 -4.52 -16.11 4.19
CA TYR A 402 -3.90 -15.58 2.98
C TYR A 402 -3.40 -14.16 3.19
N LEU A 403 -2.35 -13.81 2.45
CA LEU A 403 -1.97 -12.43 2.18
C LEU A 403 -2.49 -12.07 0.79
N ALA A 404 -3.32 -11.04 0.70
CA ALA A 404 -3.69 -10.45 -0.58
C ALA A 404 -2.72 -9.31 -0.91
N ASP A 405 -2.09 -9.39 -2.08
CA ASP A 405 -1.24 -8.31 -2.60
C ASP A 405 -2.08 -7.16 -3.20
N ARG A 406 -1.39 -6.15 -3.76
CA ARG A 406 -2.02 -4.97 -4.38
C ARG A 406 -2.91 -5.35 -5.58
N ASP A 407 -2.53 -6.40 -6.31
CA ASP A 407 -3.23 -6.92 -7.48
C ASP A 407 -4.31 -7.95 -7.11
N GLN A 408 -4.61 -8.11 -5.82
CA GLN A 408 -5.52 -9.13 -5.27
C GLN A 408 -5.05 -10.58 -5.51
N GLY A 409 -3.76 -10.78 -5.80
CA GLY A 409 -3.09 -12.06 -5.75
C GLY A 409 -3.12 -12.62 -4.33
N LEU A 410 -3.55 -13.88 -4.19
CA LEU A 410 -3.74 -14.53 -2.89
C LEU A 410 -2.60 -15.51 -2.60
N HIS A 411 -1.79 -15.17 -1.59
CA HIS A 411 -0.64 -15.96 -1.16
C HIS A 411 -0.96 -16.74 0.12
N PRO A 412 -0.96 -18.09 0.12
CA PRO A 412 -1.26 -18.87 1.30
C PRO A 412 -0.15 -18.72 2.36
N LEU A 413 -0.54 -18.43 3.59
CA LEU A 413 0.42 -18.26 4.70
C LEU A 413 0.61 -19.53 5.54
N SER A 414 -0.31 -20.48 5.42
CA SER A 414 -0.22 -21.77 6.09
C SER A 414 0.91 -22.64 5.51
N PRO A 415 1.67 -23.39 6.34
CA PRO A 415 1.51 -23.53 7.79
C PRO A 415 2.43 -22.61 8.61
N PHE A 416 3.11 -21.65 7.98
CA PHE A 416 4.04 -20.75 8.68
C PHE A 416 3.31 -19.78 9.60
N LEU A 417 2.14 -19.32 9.16
CA LEU A 417 1.23 -18.49 9.92
C LEU A 417 -0.19 -19.04 9.77
N THR A 418 -0.89 -19.14 10.89
CA THR A 418 -2.26 -19.68 10.97
C THR A 418 -3.14 -18.75 11.80
N CYS A 419 -4.46 -18.84 11.64
CA CYS A 419 -5.41 -18.04 12.41
C CYS A 419 -6.43 -18.96 13.09
N GLU A 420 -6.54 -18.85 14.41
CA GLU A 420 -7.48 -19.62 15.21
C GLU A 420 -7.86 -18.89 16.50
N ASN A 421 -8.89 -19.38 17.21
CA ASN A 421 -9.24 -18.82 18.52
C ASN A 421 -8.25 -19.33 19.57
N CYS A 422 -7.63 -18.40 20.29
CA CYS A 422 -6.66 -18.72 21.33
C CYS A 422 -7.31 -19.52 22.48
N GLU A 423 -6.70 -20.65 22.88
CA GLU A 423 -7.17 -21.44 24.03
C GLU A 423 -7.16 -20.66 25.35
N GLY A 424 -6.25 -19.68 25.50
CA GLY A 424 -6.09 -18.91 26.74
C GLY A 424 -7.11 -17.77 26.92
N CYS A 425 -7.46 -17.06 25.84
CA CYS A 425 -8.34 -15.88 25.93
C CYS A 425 -9.60 -15.95 25.04
N ALA A 426 -9.77 -17.01 24.25
CA ALA A 426 -10.86 -17.17 23.28
C ALA A 426 -10.95 -16.08 22.19
N THR A 427 -9.96 -15.19 22.10
CA THR A 427 -9.85 -14.19 21.03
C THR A 427 -9.23 -14.82 19.79
N LEU A 428 -9.66 -14.36 18.61
CA LEU A 428 -9.03 -14.72 17.35
C LEU A 428 -7.57 -14.20 17.33
N SER A 429 -6.64 -15.08 16.98
CA SER A 429 -5.21 -14.86 17.10
C SER A 429 -4.44 -15.46 15.93
N LEU A 430 -3.26 -14.90 15.66
CA LEU A 430 -2.33 -15.46 14.69
C LEU A 430 -1.23 -16.26 15.39
N PHE A 431 -0.97 -17.46 14.87
CA PHE A 431 -0.05 -18.41 15.44
C PHE A 431 1.04 -18.84 14.45
N HIS A 432 2.23 -19.04 14.98
CA HIS A 432 3.34 -19.67 14.28
C HIS A 432 3.85 -20.88 15.07
N ALA A 433 4.52 -21.80 14.36
CA ALA A 433 5.20 -22.92 14.98
C ALA A 433 6.38 -22.43 15.84
N ASP A 434 6.49 -23.01 17.02
CA ASP A 434 7.50 -22.71 18.02
C ASP A 434 7.97 -24.01 18.70
N LYS A 435 9.08 -23.97 19.44
CA LYS A 435 9.58 -25.10 20.21
C LYS A 435 10.18 -24.70 21.54
N GLU A 436 9.72 -25.35 22.59
CA GLU A 436 10.30 -25.25 23.93
C GLU A 436 10.60 -26.65 24.47
N GLN A 437 11.83 -26.88 24.94
CA GLN A 437 12.27 -28.16 25.54
C GLN A 437 11.97 -29.41 24.68
N GLY A 438 11.95 -29.26 23.35
CA GLY A 438 11.69 -30.35 22.40
C GLY A 438 10.23 -30.51 21.99
N GLU A 439 9.30 -29.95 22.76
CA GLU A 439 7.86 -29.94 22.46
C GLU A 439 7.54 -28.92 21.36
N LEU A 440 6.69 -29.30 20.42
CA LEU A 440 6.17 -28.40 19.40
C LEU A 440 5.03 -27.59 19.99
N LEU A 441 5.19 -26.27 19.97
CA LEU A 441 4.20 -25.31 20.46
C LEU A 441 3.65 -24.52 19.28
N GLN A 442 2.49 -23.91 19.50
CA GLN A 442 2.02 -22.79 18.71
C GLN A 442 1.97 -21.54 19.58
N THR A 443 2.61 -20.48 19.09
CA THR A 443 2.80 -19.23 19.81
C THR A 443 2.06 -18.10 19.10
N SER A 444 1.25 -17.36 19.84
CA SER A 444 0.48 -16.21 19.36
C SER A 444 1.38 -14.99 19.19
N LEU A 445 1.31 -14.34 18.03
CA LEU A 445 2.00 -13.07 17.78
C LEU A 445 1.36 -11.91 18.57
N ASP A 446 0.04 -11.82 18.51
CA ASP A 446 -0.78 -10.73 19.03
C ASP A 446 -0.89 -10.71 20.57
N HIS A 447 -1.08 -11.87 21.21
CA HIS A 447 -1.29 -11.96 22.66
C HIS A 447 -0.08 -12.51 23.41
N GLY A 448 0.78 -13.31 22.75
CA GLY A 448 1.93 -13.94 23.38
C GLY A 448 1.59 -15.17 24.22
N HIS A 449 0.37 -15.70 24.08
CA HIS A 449 0.00 -17.01 24.61
C HIS A 449 0.61 -18.12 23.76
N PHE A 450 0.91 -19.26 24.37
CA PHE A 450 1.40 -20.44 23.68
C PHE A 450 0.79 -21.70 24.28
N TYR A 451 0.67 -22.74 23.47
CA TYR A 451 0.14 -24.04 23.88
C TYR A 451 0.69 -25.15 22.96
N PRO A 452 0.63 -26.43 23.40
CA PRO A 452 1.08 -27.55 22.58
C PRO A 452 0.38 -27.58 21.22
N TYR A 453 1.14 -27.84 20.16
CA TYR A 453 0.60 -27.97 18.82
C TYR A 453 -0.24 -29.25 18.70
N ARG A 454 -1.53 -29.11 18.35
CA ARG A 454 -2.50 -30.22 18.29
C ARG A 454 -3.03 -30.52 16.89
N ALA A 455 -2.72 -29.68 15.91
CA ALA A 455 -3.19 -29.86 14.54
C ALA A 455 -2.41 -30.95 13.77
N ASP A 456 -2.88 -31.29 12.57
CA ASP A 456 -2.21 -32.27 11.70
C ASP A 456 -0.85 -31.74 11.22
N GLU A 457 0.21 -32.43 11.63
CA GLU A 457 1.59 -32.09 11.31
C GLU A 457 1.96 -32.32 9.84
N ARG A 458 1.09 -32.93 9.02
CA ARG A 458 1.36 -33.16 7.59
C ARG A 458 1.77 -31.88 6.87
N ALA A 459 1.07 -30.77 7.13
CA ALA A 459 1.39 -29.48 6.54
C ALA A 459 2.78 -29.01 6.97
N LEU A 460 3.12 -29.13 8.26
CA LEU A 460 4.44 -28.78 8.79
C LEU A 460 5.57 -29.62 8.17
N ARG A 461 5.37 -30.93 8.01
CA ARG A 461 6.36 -31.82 7.35
C ARG A 461 6.55 -31.46 5.89
N ALA A 462 5.47 -31.15 5.17
CA ALA A 462 5.52 -30.78 3.76
C ALA A 462 6.42 -29.57 3.49
N VAL A 463 6.48 -28.63 4.45
CA VAL A 463 7.29 -27.42 4.33
C VAL A 463 8.65 -27.50 5.05
N GLY A 464 8.97 -28.66 5.66
CA GLY A 464 10.23 -28.92 6.35
C GLY A 464 10.33 -28.35 7.77
N LEU A 465 9.20 -28.10 8.44
CA LEU A 465 9.14 -27.69 9.85
C LEU A 465 9.09 -28.87 10.83
N ARG A 466 8.99 -30.12 10.34
CA ARG A 466 8.96 -31.32 11.16
C ARG A 466 9.52 -32.54 10.47
#